data_AF-A0A5C1QGI4-F1
#
_entry.id   AF-A0A5C1QGI4-F1
#
_cell.length_a   1.000
_cell.length_b   1.000
_cell.length_c   1.000
_cell.angle_alpha   90.00
_cell.angle_beta   90.00
_cell.angle_gamma   90.00
#
_symmetry.space_group_name_H-M   'P 1'
#
loop_
_entity.id
_entity.type
_entity.pdbx_description
1 polymer ?
#
loop_
_entity_poly.entity_id
_entity_poly.type
_entity_poly.pdbx_seq_one_letter_code
_entity_poly.pdbx_strand_id
1 'polypeptide(L)'
;MLLGGYIDPQGFEILNNLRSYYPNVASILMDNKTFDDYNEYAHGISLVKQLDLPYLTKEERELYKRLFNNNECLRLEQERIRFSIGSN
;
A
#
# COMPACT_ATOMS: atom_id res chain seq x y z
N MET A 1 -7.47 -15.06 -0.21
CA MET A 1 -8.08 -13.82 0.31
C MET A 1 -7.31 -12.67 -0.30
N LEU A 2 -7.99 -11.69 -0.90
CA LEU A 2 -7.37 -10.55 -1.57
C LEU A 2 -7.57 -9.33 -0.68
N LEU A 3 -6.49 -8.64 -0.34
CA LEU A 3 -6.55 -7.38 0.41
C LEU A 3 -6.47 -6.25 -0.57
N GLY A 4 -7.57 -5.50 -0.68
CA GLY A 4 -7.65 -4.33 -1.54
C GLY A 4 -8.47 -3.25 -0.88
N GLY A 5 -7.78 -2.26 -0.30
CA GLY A 5 -8.40 -1.12 0.36
C GLY A 5 -7.58 0.15 0.14
N TYR A 6 -6.36 0.17 0.66
CA TYR A 6 -5.48 1.34 0.60
C TYR A 6 -4.03 0.91 0.35
N ILE A 7 -3.29 1.70 -0.44
CA ILE A 7 -1.83 1.68 -0.45
C ILE A 7 -1.37 2.75 0.53
N ASP A 8 -1.13 2.34 1.77
CA ASP A 8 -0.63 3.17 2.86
C ASP A 8 0.12 2.30 3.89
N PRO A 9 0.82 2.89 4.89
CA PRO A 9 1.55 2.10 5.87
C PRO A 9 0.69 1.10 6.64
N GLN A 10 -0.55 1.46 6.98
CA GLN A 10 -1.47 0.61 7.74
C GLN A 10 -1.97 -0.59 6.91
N GLY A 11 -2.19 -0.42 5.62
CA GLY A 11 -2.53 -1.49 4.68
C GLY A 11 -1.43 -2.54 4.60
N PHE A 12 -0.16 -2.10 4.63
CA PHE A 12 0.98 -3.01 4.71
C PHE A 12 1.10 -3.72 6.06
N GLU A 13 0.76 -3.06 7.17
CA GLU A 13 0.68 -3.71 8.49
C GLU A 13 -0.38 -4.82 8.51
N ILE A 14 -1.56 -4.55 7.96
CA ILE A 14 -2.65 -5.54 7.84
C ILE A 14 -2.21 -6.72 6.97
N LEU A 15 -1.58 -6.47 5.82
CA LEU A 15 -1.06 -7.51 4.93
C LEU A 15 -0.01 -8.37 5.63
N ASN A 16 0.94 -7.74 6.32
CA ASN A 16 1.98 -8.44 7.09
C ASN A 16 1.36 -9.34 8.18
N ASN A 17 0.42 -8.79 8.95
CA ASN A 17 -0.27 -9.54 10.00
C ASN A 17 -1.06 -10.72 9.43
N LEU A 18 -1.75 -10.53 8.30
CA LEU A 18 -2.49 -11.61 7.66
C LEU A 18 -1.57 -12.70 7.11
N ARG A 19 -0.42 -12.34 6.54
CA ARG A 19 0.57 -13.32 6.09
C ARG A 19 1.24 -14.09 7.22
N SER A 20 1.27 -13.55 8.45
CA SER A 20 1.73 -14.30 9.62
C SER A 20 0.85 -15.53 9.91
N TYR A 21 -0.44 -15.48 9.58
CA TYR A 21 -1.40 -16.58 9.74
C TYR A 21 -1.65 -17.35 8.44
N TYR A 22 -1.62 -16.66 7.30
CA TYR A 22 -1.93 -17.18 5.97
C TYR A 22 -0.83 -16.80 4.97
N PRO A 23 0.30 -17.53 4.91
CA PRO A 23 1.47 -17.16 4.11
C PRO A 23 1.21 -16.98 2.61
N ASN A 24 0.16 -17.61 2.08
CA ASN A 24 -0.20 -17.58 0.66
C ASN A 24 -1.10 -16.39 0.27
N VAL A 25 -1.36 -15.44 1.18
CA VAL A 25 -2.15 -14.24 0.86
C VAL A 25 -1.37 -13.34 -0.11
N ALA A 26 -1.96 -13.06 -1.27
CA ALA A 26 -1.44 -12.10 -2.22
C ALA A 26 -2.11 -10.73 -2.02
N SER A 27 -1.31 -9.68 -2.14
CA SER A 27 -1.80 -8.31 -2.32
C SER A 27 -2.17 -8.10 -3.79
N ILE A 28 -3.10 -7.18 -4.06
CA ILE A 28 -3.46 -6.77 -5.43
C ILE A 28 -3.31 -5.27 -5.49
N LEU A 29 -2.69 -4.75 -6.55
CA LEU A 29 -2.52 -3.31 -6.76
C LEU A 29 -1.80 -2.64 -5.58
N MET A 30 -0.73 -3.28 -5.08
CA MET A 30 0.14 -2.78 -3.99
C MET A 30 1.62 -2.88 -4.38
N ASP A 31 1.92 -2.61 -5.64
CA ASP A 31 3.27 -2.56 -6.19
C ASP A 31 3.65 -1.13 -6.59
N ASN A 32 4.97 -0.92 -6.77
CA ASN A 32 5.52 0.40 -7.10
C ASN A 32 4.91 0.97 -8.37
N LYS A 33 4.69 0.15 -9.40
CA LYS A 33 4.14 0.62 -10.67
C LYS A 33 2.72 1.15 -10.47
N THR A 34 1.88 0.41 -9.75
CA THR A 34 0.53 0.85 -9.41
C THR A 34 0.58 2.17 -8.64
N PHE A 35 1.45 2.30 -7.64
CA PHE A 35 1.56 3.55 -6.91
C PHE A 35 2.00 4.71 -7.80
N ASP A 36 2.97 4.50 -8.69
CA ASP A 36 3.48 5.53 -9.59
C ASP A 36 2.44 5.99 -10.61
N ASP A 37 1.66 5.07 -11.18
CA ASP A 37 0.60 5.38 -12.15
C ASP A 37 -0.53 6.21 -11.53
N TYR A 38 -0.72 6.14 -10.20
CA TYR A 38 -1.85 6.74 -9.49
C TYR A 38 -1.45 7.71 -8.38
N ASN A 39 -0.18 8.10 -8.29
CA ASN A 39 0.32 8.95 -7.20
C ASN A 39 -0.37 10.33 -7.17
N GLU A 40 -0.91 10.80 -8.29
CA GLU A 40 -1.67 12.05 -8.39
C GLU A 40 -2.93 12.06 -7.52
N TYR A 41 -3.47 10.87 -7.21
CA TYR A 41 -4.61 10.67 -6.32
C TYR A 41 -4.20 10.34 -4.89
N ALA A 42 -2.90 10.19 -4.62
CA ALA A 42 -2.41 9.98 -3.28
C ALA A 42 -2.45 11.30 -2.49
N HIS A 43 -2.77 11.20 -1.21
CA HIS A 43 -2.76 12.34 -0.31
C HIS A 43 -1.98 12.01 0.96
N GLY A 44 -1.49 13.07 1.62
CA GLY A 44 -0.86 12.96 2.92
C GLY A 44 -1.84 12.54 4.01
N ILE A 45 -1.38 11.70 4.92
CA ILE A 45 -1.99 11.40 6.21
C ILE A 45 -0.96 11.63 7.32
N SER A 46 -1.44 11.76 8.56
CA SER A 46 -0.57 11.91 9.73
C SER A 46 0.54 10.87 9.72
N LEU A 47 1.78 11.33 9.96
CA LEU A 47 2.94 10.47 10.05
C LEU A 47 2.71 9.38 11.11
N VAL A 48 2.80 8.12 10.70
CA VAL A 48 2.75 6.97 11.60
C VAL A 48 4.15 6.46 11.90
N LYS A 49 4.28 5.64 12.93
CA LYS A 49 5.54 4.97 13.24
C LYS A 49 5.85 3.93 12.15
N GLN A 50 7.06 3.95 11.62
CA GLN A 50 7.54 2.88 10.76
C GLN A 50 7.79 1.60 11.58
N LEU A 51 7.25 0.48 11.11
CA LEU A 51 7.37 -0.83 11.74
C LEU A 51 8.22 -1.76 10.89
N ASP A 52 8.80 -2.79 11.53
CA ASP A 52 9.40 -3.90 10.80
C ASP A 52 8.31 -4.90 10.39
N LEU A 53 8.19 -5.14 9.09
CA LEU A 53 7.14 -5.95 8.48
C LEU A 53 7.79 -7.15 7.75
N PRO A 54 8.18 -8.21 8.48
CA PRO A 54 9.01 -9.29 7.96
C PRO A 54 8.33 -10.14 6.87
N TYR A 55 6.99 -10.15 6.81
CA TYR A 55 6.21 -10.94 5.85
C TYR A 55 5.86 -10.18 4.55
N LEU A 56 6.37 -8.97 4.38
CA LEU A 56 6.32 -8.26 3.10
C LEU A 56 7.36 -8.81 2.13
N THR A 57 6.98 -8.88 0.85
CA THR A 57 7.93 -9.14 -0.23
C THR A 57 8.92 -7.97 -0.36
N LYS A 58 9.96 -8.16 -1.18
CA LYS A 58 10.94 -7.11 -1.44
C LYS A 58 10.26 -5.89 -2.06
N GLU A 59 9.41 -6.11 -3.07
CA GLU A 59 8.73 -5.05 -3.81
C GLU A 59 7.78 -4.24 -2.91
N GLU A 60 7.02 -4.94 -2.05
CA GLU A 60 6.11 -4.32 -1.08
C GLU A 60 6.86 -3.52 -0.01
N ARG A 61 8.01 -4.03 0.45
CA ARG A 61 8.84 -3.33 1.44
C ARG A 61 9.44 -2.05 0.88
N GLU A 62 9.84 -2.07 -0.39
CA GLU A 62 10.32 -0.86 -1.07
C GLU A 62 9.20 0.17 -1.22
N LEU A 63 8.00 -0.25 -1.64
CA LEU A 63 6.84 0.66 -1.67
C LEU A 63 6.48 1.18 -0.28
N TYR A 64 6.46 0.32 0.75
CA TYR A 64 6.20 0.70 2.13
C TYR A 64 7.11 1.84 2.60
N LYS A 65 8.43 1.75 2.34
CA LYS A 65 9.38 2.82 2.67
C LYS A 65 9.08 4.11 1.92
N ARG A 66 8.72 4.02 0.63
CA ARG A 66 8.40 5.20 -0.20
C ARG A 66 7.17 5.96 0.27
N LEU A 67 6.27 5.31 1.02
CA LEU A 67 5.09 5.98 1.57
C LEU A 67 5.45 6.93 2.72
N PHE A 68 6.64 6.86 3.31
CA PHE A 68 7.06 7.79 4.36
C PHE A 68 7.77 9.00 3.75
N ASN A 69 7.16 10.17 3.88
CA ASN A 69 7.77 11.46 3.60
C ASN A 69 8.18 12.15 4.91
N ASN A 70 8.98 13.21 4.81
CA ASN A 70 9.56 13.88 5.99
C ASN A 70 8.55 14.27 7.08
N ASN A 71 7.32 14.62 6.71
CA ASN A 71 6.30 15.14 7.64
C ASN A 71 4.98 14.36 7.62
N GLU A 72 4.80 13.40 6.72
CA GLU A 72 3.53 12.71 6.48
C GLU A 72 3.74 11.34 5.86
N CYS A 73 2.70 10.51 5.90
CA CYS A 73 2.65 9.28 5.11
C CYS A 73 1.72 9.47 3.90
N LEU A 74 2.06 8.86 2.77
CA LEU A 74 1.20 8.85 1.60
C LEU A 74 0.14 7.75 1.75
N ARG A 75 -1.10 8.08 1.37
CA ARG A 75 -2.21 7.14 1.24
C ARG A 75 -2.83 7.27 -0.14
N LEU A 76 -2.97 6.14 -0.82
CA LEU A 76 -3.76 6.02 -2.04
C LEU A 76 -4.93 5.05 -1.80
N GLU A 77 -6.15 5.50 -2.01
CA GLU A 77 -7.34 4.66 -1.91
C GLU A 77 -7.50 3.83 -3.19
N GLN A 78 -7.62 2.51 -3.11
CA GLN A 78 -7.72 1.68 -4.31
C GLN A 78 -8.99 1.92 -5.13
N GLU A 79 -10.03 2.49 -4.51
CA GLU A 79 -11.23 2.93 -5.24
C GLU A 79 -10.87 3.96 -6.32
N ARG A 80 -9.88 4.83 -6.08
CA ARG A 80 -9.40 5.83 -7.05
C ARG A 80 -8.76 5.20 -8.29
N ILE A 81 -8.08 4.07 -8.11
CA ILE A 81 -7.52 3.28 -9.22
C ILE A 81 -8.65 2.76 -10.12
N ARG A 82 -9.74 2.26 -9.54
CA ARG A 82 -10.90 1.74 -10.29
C ARG A 82 -11.63 2.83 -11.07
N PHE A 83 -11.77 4.03 -10.52
CA PHE A 83 -12.38 5.17 -11.23
C PHE A 83 -11.59 5.58 -12.48
N SER A 84 -10.26 5.45 -12.46
CA SER A 84 -9.42 5.73 -13.64
C SER A 84 -9.57 4.68 -14.74
N ILE A 85 -9.70 3.39 -14.39
CA ILE A 85 -9.86 2.30 -15.38
C ILE A 85 -11.25 2.34 -16.07
N GLY A 86 -12.23 3.00 -15.46
CA GLY A 86 -13.61 3.10 -15.98
C GLY A 86 -13.91 4.31 -16.87
N SER A 87 -12.92 5.14 -17.20
CA SER A 87 -13.10 6.34 -18.03
C SER A 87 -12.52 6.12 -19.43
N ASN A 88 -13.25 5.40 -20.28
CA ASN A 88 -13.02 5.31 -21.74
C ASN A 88 -14.32 5.58 -22.48
#